data_AF-A0A6G9STW7-F1
#
_entry.id   AF-A0A6G9STW7-F1
#
_cell.length_a   1.000
_cell.length_b   1.000
_cell.length_c   1.000
_cell.angle_alpha   90.00
_cell.angle_beta   90.00
_cell.angle_gamma   90.00
#
_symmetry.space_group_name_H-M   'P 1'
#
loop_
_entity.id
_entity.type
_entity.pdbx_description
1 polymer ?
#
loop_
_entity_poly.entity_id
_entity_poly.type
_entity_poly.pdbx_seq_one_letter_code
_entity_poly.pdbx_strand_id
1 'polypeptide(L)'
;MTPKEIIKQLLDPYDSSQTECDGMTRICHTVLTNHGIDHQPMYGVVTLQNQVIEPHFWIDLPSGERIDYRVKMWLKGENIPHGVFNPQDFPDVIYTGQPVELDVLSPKIFEILTLKFDLQKFQQSQSH
;
A
#
# COMPACT_ATOMS: atom_id res chain seq x y z
N MET A 1 1.96 23.26 1.37
CA MET A 1 1.81 21.83 1.08
C MET A 1 0.97 21.24 2.19
N THR A 2 -0.13 20.55 1.87
CA THR A 2 -1.02 19.93 2.85
C THR A 2 -0.39 18.67 3.44
N PRO A 3 -0.83 18.17 4.62
CA PRO A 3 -0.34 16.91 5.17
C PRO A 3 -0.45 15.74 4.18
N LYS A 4 -1.57 15.65 3.46
CA LYS A 4 -1.79 14.67 2.40
C LYS A 4 -0.76 14.75 1.28
N GLU A 5 -0.42 15.96 0.81
CA GLU A 5 0.59 16.16 -0.23
C GLU A 5 2.00 15.73 0.23
N ILE A 6 2.34 15.97 1.49
CA ILE A 6 3.61 15.52 2.09
C ILE A 6 3.67 13.98 2.11
N ILE A 7 2.61 13.32 2.59
CA ILE A 7 2.53 11.86 2.63
C ILE A 7 2.66 11.27 1.23
N LYS A 8 1.97 11.84 0.23
CA LYS A 8 2.09 11.41 -1.16
C LYS A 8 3.53 11.56 -1.68
N GLN A 9 4.18 12.69 -1.40
CA GLN A 9 5.57 12.90 -1.81
C GLN A 9 6.53 11.85 -1.21
N LEU A 10 6.26 11.40 0.02
CA LEU A 10 7.04 10.36 0.68
C LEU A 10 6.76 8.95 0.12
N LEU A 11 5.51 8.65 -0.21
CA LEU A 11 5.07 7.28 -0.50
C LEU A 11 4.98 6.94 -2.00
N ASP A 12 4.60 7.89 -2.85
CA ASP A 12 4.44 7.68 -4.30
C ASP A 12 5.69 7.10 -5.00
N PRO A 13 6.94 7.43 -4.60
CA PRO A 13 8.14 6.79 -5.17
C PRO A 13 8.16 5.26 -5.03
N TYR A 14 7.50 4.72 -4.00
CA TYR A 14 7.47 3.29 -3.72
C TYR A 14 6.37 2.55 -4.47
N ASP A 15 5.41 3.24 -5.11
CA ASP A 15 4.34 2.58 -5.87
C ASP A 15 4.88 1.65 -6.97
N SER A 16 6.07 1.94 -7.48
CA SER A 16 6.79 1.07 -8.43
C SER A 16 7.42 -0.20 -7.83
N SER A 17 7.27 -0.46 -6.52
CA SER A 17 7.78 -1.68 -5.88
C SER A 17 7.02 -2.92 -6.37
N GLN A 18 7.69 -4.07 -6.37
CA GLN A 18 7.09 -5.34 -6.82
C GLN A 18 6.41 -6.10 -5.66
N THR A 19 5.95 -5.39 -4.63
CA THR A 19 5.33 -5.98 -3.44
C THR A 19 3.82 -6.02 -3.57
N GLU A 20 3.18 -7.03 -2.97
CA GLU A 20 1.73 -7.08 -2.76
C GLU A 20 1.30 -6.20 -1.57
N CYS A 21 0.06 -6.36 -1.09
CA CYS A 21 -0.54 -5.49 -0.08
C CYS A 21 0.23 -5.45 1.25
N ASP A 22 0.74 -6.60 1.72
CA ASP A 22 1.47 -6.73 2.97
C ASP A 22 2.83 -6.03 2.90
N GLY A 23 3.61 -6.29 1.84
CA GLY A 23 4.91 -5.68 1.63
C GLY A 23 4.81 -4.17 1.41
N MET A 24 3.82 -3.72 0.65
CA MET A 24 3.58 -2.29 0.44
C MET A 24 3.17 -1.58 1.73
N THR A 25 2.28 -2.18 2.52
CA THR A 25 1.88 -1.63 3.83
C THR A 25 3.08 -1.52 4.76
N ARG A 26 3.98 -2.53 4.79
CA ARG A 26 5.20 -2.49 5.60
C ARG A 26 6.20 -1.42 5.14
N ILE A 27 6.35 -1.22 3.82
CA ILE A 27 7.15 -0.11 3.26
C ILE A 27 6.58 1.22 3.72
N CYS A 28 5.27 1.45 3.52
CA CYS A 28 4.61 2.70 3.90
C CYS A 28 4.70 2.95 5.41
N HIS A 29 4.39 1.94 6.23
CA HIS A 29 4.49 2.01 7.69
C HIS A 29 5.91 2.39 8.14
N THR A 30 6.94 1.80 7.53
CA THR A 30 8.34 2.12 7.82
C THR A 30 8.68 3.57 7.47
N VAL A 31 8.27 4.04 6.28
CA VAL A 31 8.53 5.42 5.84
C VAL A 31 7.82 6.43 6.74
N LEU A 32 6.55 6.21 7.05
CA LEU A 32 5.76 7.11 7.90
C LEU A 32 6.30 7.17 9.32
N THR A 33 6.64 6.01 9.90
CA THR A 33 7.24 5.94 11.25
C THR A 33 8.54 6.71 11.31
N ASN A 34 9.42 6.55 10.33
CA ASN A 34 10.70 7.25 10.26
C ASN A 34 10.56 8.78 10.12
N HIS A 35 9.42 9.26 9.62
CA HIS A 35 9.10 10.69 9.52
C HIS A 35 8.24 11.20 10.68
N GLY A 36 7.94 10.36 11.68
CA GLY A 36 7.10 10.74 12.83
C GLY A 36 5.66 11.09 12.45
N ILE A 37 5.13 10.45 11.40
CA ILE A 37 3.74 10.66 10.96
C ILE A 37 2.85 9.62 11.61
N ASP A 38 1.82 10.06 12.35
CA ASP A 38 0.85 9.16 12.97
C ASP A 38 0.01 8.43 11.92
N HIS A 39 -0.12 7.11 12.09
CA HIS A 39 -0.84 6.24 11.18
C HIS A 39 -1.13 4.88 11.84
N GLN A 40 -2.13 4.16 11.34
CA GLN A 40 -2.50 2.84 11.84
C GLN A 40 -2.50 1.82 10.71
N PRO A 41 -1.58 0.83 10.72
CA PRO A 41 -1.70 -0.34 9.86
C PRO A 41 -2.94 -1.15 10.22
N MET A 42 -3.64 -1.62 9.20
CA MET A 42 -4.89 -2.36 9.29
C MET A 42 -4.78 -3.66 8.49
N TYR A 43 -5.53 -4.68 8.92
CA TYR A 43 -5.73 -5.90 8.13
C TYR A 43 -7.19 -6.33 8.16
N GLY A 44 -7.64 -6.93 7.05
CA GLY A 44 -9.01 -7.45 6.96
C GLY A 44 -9.42 -7.74 5.52
N VAL A 45 -10.63 -7.32 5.18
CA VAL A 45 -11.32 -7.63 3.93
C VAL A 45 -11.64 -6.35 3.17
N VAL A 46 -11.42 -6.38 1.85
CA VAL A 46 -11.93 -5.35 0.93
C VAL A 46 -12.95 -5.96 0.00
N THR A 47 -14.10 -5.31 -0.14
CA THR A 47 -15.17 -5.75 -1.04
C THR A 47 -15.61 -4.65 -2.00
N LEU A 48 -15.88 -5.02 -3.24
CA LEU A 48 -16.52 -4.18 -4.25
C LEU A 48 -17.49 -5.03 -5.06
N GLN A 49 -18.79 -4.78 -4.91
CA GLN A 49 -19.85 -5.59 -5.52
C GLN A 49 -19.69 -7.09 -5.15
N ASN A 50 -19.37 -7.95 -6.13
CA ASN A 50 -19.17 -9.39 -5.94
C ASN A 50 -17.69 -9.79 -5.76
N GLN A 51 -16.78 -8.82 -5.70
CA GLN A 51 -15.35 -9.05 -5.52
C GLN A 51 -14.98 -8.94 -4.04
N VAL A 52 -14.14 -9.86 -3.59
CA VAL A 52 -13.66 -9.94 -2.21
C VAL A 52 -12.16 -10.19 -2.24
N ILE A 53 -11.41 -9.44 -1.44
CA ILE A 53 -9.97 -9.61 -1.22
C ILE A 53 -9.76 -9.84 0.27
N GLU A 54 -9.27 -11.02 0.62
CA GLU A 54 -8.93 -11.39 1.99
C GLU A 54 -7.78 -12.41 2.01
N PRO A 55 -6.74 -12.20 2.84
CA PRO A 55 -6.49 -11.00 3.65
C PRO A 55 -6.00 -9.82 2.79
N HIS A 56 -6.31 -8.60 3.20
CA HIS A 56 -5.79 -7.37 2.61
C HIS A 56 -5.26 -6.42 3.69
N PHE A 57 -4.16 -5.73 3.38
CA PHE A 57 -3.52 -4.76 4.28
C PHE A 57 -3.59 -3.34 3.70
N TRP A 58 -3.81 -2.37 4.59
CA TRP A 58 -3.84 -0.94 4.28
C TRP A 58 -3.41 -0.13 5.50
N ILE A 59 -3.38 1.20 5.38
CA ILE A 59 -3.12 2.12 6.50
C ILE A 59 -4.22 3.17 6.57
N ASP A 60 -4.75 3.39 7.77
CA ASP A 60 -5.66 4.50 8.08
C ASP A 60 -4.89 5.66 8.73
N LEU A 61 -5.21 6.89 8.33
CA LEU A 61 -4.63 8.11 8.87
C LEU A 61 -5.61 8.78 9.86
N PRO A 62 -5.12 9.47 10.91
CA PRO A 62 -5.97 10.18 11.87
C PRO A 62 -6.85 11.26 11.24
N SER A 63 -6.46 11.79 10.09
CA SER A 63 -7.21 12.78 9.32
C SER A 63 -8.40 12.19 8.54
N GLY A 64 -8.54 10.85 8.53
CA GLY A 64 -9.63 10.12 7.88
C GLY A 64 -9.28 9.60 6.48
N GLU A 65 -8.17 10.03 5.89
CA GLU A 65 -7.64 9.43 4.66
C GLU A 65 -7.13 8.00 4.88
N ARG A 66 -7.11 7.25 3.79
CA ARG A 66 -6.60 5.88 3.71
C ARG A 66 -5.46 5.80 2.69
N ILE A 67 -4.50 4.93 2.98
CA ILE A 67 -3.38 4.62 2.10
C ILE A 67 -3.52 3.17 1.63
N ASP A 68 -3.69 3.01 0.32
CA ASP A 68 -3.72 1.71 -0.33
C ASP A 68 -3.26 1.83 -1.79
N TYR A 69 -2.06 1.31 -2.08
CA TYR A 69 -1.48 1.29 -3.42
C TYR A 69 -1.71 -0.05 -4.15
N ARG A 70 -2.38 -1.01 -3.53
CA ARG A 70 -2.38 -2.42 -3.98
C ARG A 70 -3.75 -3.01 -4.20
N VAL A 71 -4.83 -2.38 -3.71
CA VAL A 71 -6.21 -2.81 -4.01
C VAL A 71 -6.50 -2.91 -5.50
N LYS A 72 -5.94 -2.02 -6.33
CA LYS A 72 -6.06 -2.06 -7.81
C LYS A 72 -5.43 -3.28 -8.47
N MET A 73 -4.53 -4.00 -7.79
CA MET A 73 -3.98 -5.23 -8.35
C MET A 73 -5.01 -6.36 -8.42
N TRP A 74 -6.02 -6.31 -7.55
CA TRP A 74 -6.95 -7.40 -7.33
C TRP A 74 -8.38 -7.04 -7.73
N LEU A 75 -8.85 -5.83 -7.38
CA LEU A 75 -10.15 -5.35 -7.82
C LEU A 75 -10.12 -4.99 -9.31
N LYS A 76 -11.22 -5.32 -9.99
CA LYS A 76 -11.49 -4.94 -11.38
C LYS A 76 -12.71 -4.02 -11.42
N GLY A 77 -12.64 -2.98 -12.25
CA GLY A 77 -13.74 -2.03 -12.40
C GLY A 77 -13.23 -0.60 -12.55
N GLU A 78 -14.18 0.32 -12.66
CA GLU A 78 -13.92 1.75 -12.65
C GLU A 78 -13.87 2.28 -11.22
N ASN A 79 -13.26 3.45 -11.02
CA ASN A 79 -13.25 4.15 -9.74
C ASN A 79 -12.73 3.32 -8.56
N ILE A 80 -11.64 2.56 -8.75
CA ILE A 80 -10.94 1.89 -7.64
C ILE A 80 -9.96 2.90 -7.01
N PRO A 81 -9.89 3.03 -5.67
CA PRO A 81 -8.96 3.92 -5.02
C PRO A 81 -7.50 3.50 -5.24
N HIS A 82 -6.56 4.46 -5.13
CA HIS A 82 -5.13 4.20 -5.23
C HIS A 82 -4.30 5.29 -4.54
N GLY A 83 -3.27 4.87 -3.82
CA GLY A 83 -2.39 5.75 -3.07
C GLY A 83 -3.07 6.33 -1.85
N VAL A 84 -3.01 7.65 -1.66
CA VAL A 84 -3.62 8.36 -0.53
C VAL A 84 -4.94 9.00 -0.94
N PHE A 85 -6.06 8.55 -0.37
CA PHE A 85 -7.41 8.95 -0.77
C PHE A 85 -8.34 9.15 0.43
N ASN A 86 -9.43 9.89 0.25
CA ASN A 86 -10.52 9.92 1.21
C ASN A 86 -11.47 8.76 0.90
N PRO A 87 -11.73 7.84 1.84
CA PRO A 87 -12.68 6.73 1.61
C PRO A 87 -14.07 7.18 1.15
N GLN A 88 -14.51 8.40 1.50
CA GLN A 88 -15.79 8.95 1.07
C GLN A 88 -15.88 9.21 -0.44
N ASP A 89 -14.75 9.37 -1.12
CA ASP A 89 -14.71 9.51 -2.59
C ASP A 89 -14.98 8.16 -3.30
N PHE A 90 -14.95 7.04 -2.54
CA PHE A 90 -15.06 5.66 -3.03
C PHE A 90 -16.06 4.84 -2.20
N PRO A 91 -17.34 5.26 -2.09
CA PRO A 91 -18.31 4.68 -1.15
C PRO A 91 -18.64 3.20 -1.43
N ASP A 92 -18.45 2.74 -2.67
CA ASP A 92 -18.72 1.36 -3.06
C ASP A 92 -17.60 0.38 -2.69
N VAL A 93 -16.42 0.88 -2.30
CA VAL A 93 -15.28 0.06 -1.89
C VAL A 93 -15.25 -0.01 -0.37
N ILE A 94 -15.72 -1.14 0.17
CA ILE A 94 -15.90 -1.33 1.60
C ILE A 94 -14.68 -2.04 2.16
N TYR A 95 -14.06 -1.43 3.16
CA TYR A 95 -12.97 -2.03 3.94
C TYR A 95 -13.52 -2.39 5.33
N THR A 96 -13.35 -3.65 5.73
CA THR A 96 -13.70 -4.12 7.08
C THR A 96 -12.49 -4.82 7.67
N GLY A 97 -12.00 -4.36 8.80
CA GLY A 97 -10.81 -4.94 9.41
C GLY A 97 -10.53 -4.39 10.79
N GLN A 98 -9.35 -4.72 11.29
CA GLN A 98 -8.89 -4.35 12.62
C GLN A 98 -7.44 -3.82 12.56
N PRO A 99 -7.05 -2.99 13.53
CA PRO A 99 -5.66 -2.54 13.63
C PRO A 99 -4.71 -3.72 13.82
N VAL A 100 -3.52 -3.60 13.26
CA VAL A 100 -2.42 -4.54 13.45
C VAL A 100 -1.15 -3.80 13.80
N GLU A 101 -0.41 -4.33 14.78
CA GLU A 101 0.92 -3.88 15.12
C GLU A 101 1.92 -4.52 14.17
N LEU A 102 2.73 -3.69 13.51
CA LEU A 102 3.80 -4.12 12.63
C LEU A 102 5.12 -3.52 13.13
N ASP A 103 6.19 -4.31 13.08
CA ASP A 103 7.52 -3.76 13.28
C ASP A 103 7.97 -2.97 12.04
N VAL A 104 8.69 -1.88 12.27
CA VAL A 104 9.42 -1.16 11.24
C VAL A 104 10.44 -2.10 10.60
N LEU A 105 10.53 -2.06 9.26
CA LEU A 105 11.47 -2.88 8.53
C LEU A 105 12.91 -2.51 8.90
N SER A 106 13.75 -3.53 9.09
CA SER A 106 15.19 -3.29 9.15
C SER A 106 15.68 -2.69 7.81
N PRO A 107 16.77 -1.89 7.81
CA PRO A 107 17.27 -1.26 6.59
C PRO A 107 17.51 -2.25 5.44
N LYS A 108 17.95 -3.47 5.77
CA LYS A 108 18.22 -4.51 4.76
C LYS A 108 16.95 -5.06 4.10
N ILE A 109 15.90 -5.29 4.89
CA ILE A 109 14.62 -5.76 4.34
C ILE A 109 13.96 -4.64 3.55
N PHE A 110 14.02 -3.40 4.05
CA PHE A 110 13.52 -2.23 3.32
C PHE A 110 14.20 -2.09 1.95
N GLU A 111 15.52 -2.21 1.89
CA GLU A 111 16.27 -2.23 0.64
C GLU A 111 15.74 -3.33 -0.29
N ILE A 112 15.68 -4.59 0.17
CA ILE A 112 15.24 -5.74 -0.64
C ILE A 112 13.84 -5.53 -1.22
N LEU A 113 12.88 -5.08 -0.40
CA LEU A 113 11.49 -4.88 -0.83
C LEU A 113 11.32 -3.70 -1.81
N THR A 114 12.31 -2.79 -1.86
CA THR A 114 12.29 -1.62 -2.74
C THR A 114 13.26 -1.75 -3.94
N LEU A 115 13.93 -2.90 -4.07
CA LEU A 115 14.77 -3.19 -5.23
C LEU A 115 13.93 -3.25 -6.52
N LYS A 116 14.46 -2.62 -7.56
CA LYS A 116 13.88 -2.68 -8.92
C LYS A 116 14.60 -3.76 -9.70
N PHE A 117 14.01 -4.94 -9.78
CA PHE A 117 14.49 -6.01 -10.65
C PHE A 117 13.87 -5.89 -12.04
N ASP A 118 14.69 -5.87 -13.07
CA ASP A 118 14.23 -6.06 -14.45
C ASP A 118 14.10 -7.57 -14.72
N LEU A 119 12.96 -8.13 -14.30
CA LEU A 119 12.68 -9.56 -14.46
C LEU A 119 12.70 -10.00 -15.92
N GLN A 120 12.36 -9.10 -16.86
CA GLN A 120 12.39 -9.40 -18.29
C GLN A 120 13.83 -9.59 -18.78
N LYS A 121 14.76 -8.71 -18.37
CA LYS A 121 16.19 -8.90 -18.68
C LYS A 121 16.78 -10.14 -18.01
N PHE A 122 16.37 -10.42 -16.77
CA PHE A 122 16.85 -11.62 -16.06
C PHE A 122 16.40 -12.90 -16.78
N GLN A 123 15.13 -13.00 -17.20
CA GLN A 123 14.62 -14.16 -17.94
C GLN A 123 15.32 -14.34 -19.31
N GLN A 124 15.61 -13.25 -20.03
CA GLN A 124 16.36 -13.31 -21.29
C GLN A 124 17.79 -13.83 -21.08
N SER A 125 18.44 -13.48 -19.96
CA SER A 125 19.79 -13.94 -19.63
C SER A 125 19.89 -15.41 -19.22
N GLN A 126 18.78 -16.06 -18.85
CA GLN A 126 18.71 -17.48 -18.48
C GLN A 126 18.26 -18.39 -19.64
N SER A 127 17.95 -17.80 -20.80
CA SER A 127 17.49 -18.52 -22.01
C SER A 127 18.64 -18.84 -22.98
N HIS A 128 19.91 -18.70 -22.56
CA HIS A 128 21.12 -18.96 -23.33
C HIS A 128 22.05 -19.89 -22.58
#